data_AF-A0A328VC62-F1
#
_entry.id   AF-A0A328VC62-F1
#
_cell.length_a   1.000
_cell.length_b   1.000
_cell.length_c   1.000
_cell.angle_alpha   90.00
_cell.angle_beta   90.00
_cell.angle_gamma   90.00
#
_symmetry.space_group_name_H-M   'P 1'
#
loop_
_entity.id
_entity.type
_entity.pdbx_description
1 polymer ?
#
loop_
_entity_poly.entity_id
_entity_poly.type
_entity_poly.pdbx_seq_one_letter_code
_entity_poly.pdbx_strand_id
1 'polypeptide(L)'
;MLEALGRRSPALSQGIAVLGAGACTEVPLEKLARAADEVVLVDLDRTALLQARAGLPAASLQARVQLLTCDLTGGVSALLQERLRLLPWRKLVQGEASALWDRLAAVLDDCPVPDPPQIEGLPRATFGLAISSLVLSQLFSYPLLDLLDTVQQRAARHLGTQERHRRYQEAAQHFRLRVIAAHLHLLRDLVEPGGLIVLLSDVRGFLFKEGEMSQGGPVRRELPLVPYAFFDLVRQTFTVLAERRWEWLSDLPTAERPGRGYEVVGYLAVVPAT
;
A
#
# COMPACT_ATOMS: atom_id res chain seq x y z
N MET A 1 -6.14 -15.63 -1.29
CA MET A 1 -6.84 -15.65 0.02
C MET A 1 -7.45 -17.01 0.32
N LEU A 2 -8.47 -17.49 -0.40
CA LEU A 2 -9.09 -18.80 -0.10
C LEU A 2 -8.13 -19.98 -0.21
N GLU A 3 -7.22 -19.93 -1.20
CA GLU A 3 -6.13 -20.90 -1.31
C GLU A 3 -5.20 -20.89 -0.09
N ALA A 4 -4.96 -19.72 0.52
CA ALA A 4 -4.17 -19.62 1.75
C ALA A 4 -4.85 -20.31 2.92
N LEU A 5 -6.18 -20.14 3.07
CA LEU A 5 -6.95 -20.86 4.10
C LEU A 5 -6.83 -22.37 3.95
N GLY A 6 -6.90 -22.88 2.71
CA GLY A 6 -6.77 -24.32 2.44
C GLY A 6 -5.36 -24.86 2.63
N ARG A 7 -4.32 -24.02 2.51
CA ARG A 7 -2.92 -24.40 2.71
C ARG A 7 -2.41 -24.15 4.13
N ARG A 8 -3.13 -23.37 4.95
CA ARG A 8 -2.72 -23.04 6.32
C ARG A 8 -2.65 -24.32 7.15
N SER A 9 -1.51 -24.56 7.80
CA SER A 9 -1.34 -25.70 8.69
C SER A 9 -2.35 -25.63 9.85
N PRO A 10 -3.02 -26.74 10.22
CA PRO A 10 -3.88 -26.78 11.39
C PRO A 10 -3.15 -26.50 12.72
N ALA A 11 -1.81 -26.63 12.75
CA ALA A 11 -0.99 -26.37 13.92
C ALA A 11 -0.73 -24.86 14.16
N LEU A 12 -1.07 -24.01 13.19
CA LEU A 12 -0.90 -22.56 13.30
C LEU A 12 -2.16 -21.88 13.83
N SER A 13 -2.00 -20.69 14.37
CA SER A 13 -3.08 -19.82 14.81
C SER A 13 -4.17 -19.66 13.74
N GLN A 14 -5.43 -19.77 14.17
CA GLN A 14 -6.56 -19.49 13.29
C GLN A 14 -6.80 -17.99 13.12
N GLY A 15 -6.05 -17.13 13.82
CA GLY A 15 -6.10 -15.68 13.68
C GLY A 15 -5.67 -15.21 12.29
N ILE A 16 -6.36 -14.17 11.80
CA ILE A 16 -6.08 -13.54 10.51
C ILE A 16 -5.94 -12.03 10.69
N ALA A 17 -4.90 -11.43 10.11
CA ALA A 17 -4.78 -9.98 9.99
C ALA A 17 -5.03 -9.54 8.53
N VAL A 18 -5.80 -8.47 8.33
CA VAL A 18 -6.02 -7.84 7.02
C VAL A 18 -5.59 -6.37 7.10
N LEU A 19 -4.50 -6.03 6.43
CA LEU A 19 -3.94 -4.69 6.35
C LEU A 19 -4.44 -3.99 5.08
N GLY A 20 -4.84 -2.73 5.23
CA GLY A 20 -5.49 -1.98 4.15
C GLY A 20 -6.89 -2.51 3.88
N ALA A 21 -7.61 -2.85 4.95
CA ALA A 21 -8.86 -3.58 4.83
C ALA A 21 -9.99 -2.76 4.17
N GLY A 22 -9.97 -1.43 4.28
CA GLY A 22 -11.03 -0.55 3.81
C GLY A 22 -12.42 -1.08 4.16
N ALA A 23 -13.31 -1.14 3.15
CA ALA A 23 -14.64 -1.74 3.27
C ALA A 23 -14.66 -3.26 2.96
N CYS A 24 -13.50 -3.89 2.77
CA CYS A 24 -13.31 -5.31 2.42
C CYS A 24 -14.15 -5.76 1.21
N THR A 25 -14.22 -4.96 0.14
CA THR A 25 -15.03 -5.32 -1.05
C THR A 25 -14.35 -6.37 -1.93
N GLU A 26 -13.02 -6.44 -1.86
CA GLU A 26 -12.14 -7.35 -2.58
C GLU A 26 -11.70 -8.56 -1.72
N VAL A 27 -11.92 -8.49 -0.41
CA VAL A 27 -11.57 -9.53 0.55
C VAL A 27 -12.83 -10.37 0.85
N PRO A 28 -12.78 -11.72 0.78
CA PRO A 28 -13.94 -12.57 1.08
C PRO A 28 -14.14 -12.69 2.60
N LEU A 29 -14.47 -11.58 3.26
CA LEU A 29 -14.47 -11.44 4.72
C LEU A 29 -15.34 -12.48 5.43
N GLU A 30 -16.51 -12.80 4.88
CA GLU A 30 -17.38 -13.84 5.47
C GLU A 30 -16.68 -15.20 5.52
N LYS A 31 -15.97 -15.58 4.45
CA LYS A 31 -15.23 -16.85 4.39
C LYS A 31 -14.05 -16.84 5.36
N LEU A 32 -13.37 -15.70 5.51
CA LEU A 32 -12.30 -15.54 6.50
C LEU A 32 -12.83 -15.69 7.92
N ALA A 33 -13.90 -14.97 8.28
CA ALA A 33 -14.49 -15.00 9.62
C ALA A 33 -15.04 -16.39 10.01
N ARG A 34 -15.53 -17.18 9.03
CA ARG A 34 -15.94 -18.57 9.27
C ARG A 34 -14.76 -19.50 9.56
N ALA A 35 -13.62 -19.24 8.92
CA ALA A 35 -12.41 -20.06 9.02
C ALA A 35 -11.42 -19.60 10.10
N ALA A 36 -11.78 -18.58 10.89
CA ALA A 36 -10.91 -17.99 11.89
C ALA A 36 -11.61 -17.88 13.24
N ASP A 37 -10.83 -17.94 14.31
CA ASP A 37 -11.29 -17.56 15.65
C ASP A 37 -11.41 -16.04 15.77
N GLU A 38 -10.50 -15.33 15.09
CA GLU A 38 -10.45 -13.86 15.05
C GLU A 38 -9.94 -13.36 13.69
N VAL A 39 -10.54 -12.27 13.21
CA VAL A 39 -10.05 -11.50 12.06
C VAL A 39 -9.84 -10.05 12.50
N VAL A 40 -8.61 -9.55 12.42
CA VAL A 40 -8.28 -8.15 12.71
C VAL A 40 -8.23 -7.39 11.39
N LEU A 41 -9.13 -6.42 11.22
CA LEU A 41 -9.14 -5.50 10.09
C LEU A 41 -8.41 -4.22 10.47
N VAL A 42 -7.40 -3.86 9.68
CA VAL A 42 -6.51 -2.73 9.95
C VAL A 42 -6.57 -1.74 8.78
N ASP A 43 -6.95 -0.50 9.08
CA ASP A 43 -7.00 0.59 8.10
C ASP A 43 -6.95 1.96 8.79
N LEU A 44 -6.75 3.05 8.04
CA LEU A 44 -6.93 4.41 8.52
C LEU A 44 -8.41 4.83 8.53
N ASP A 45 -9.24 4.29 7.63
CA ASP A 45 -10.65 4.64 7.52
C ASP A 45 -11.53 3.78 8.45
N ARG A 46 -11.77 4.29 9.66
CA ARG A 46 -12.67 3.65 10.63
C ARG A 46 -14.09 3.45 10.10
N THR A 47 -14.59 4.34 9.25
CA THR A 47 -15.95 4.23 8.71
C THR A 47 -16.05 3.05 7.76
N ALA A 48 -15.06 2.91 6.88
CA ALA A 48 -14.97 1.76 5.97
C ALA A 48 -14.85 0.44 6.73
N LEU A 49 -14.02 0.39 7.80
CA LEU A 49 -13.89 -0.78 8.67
C LEU A 49 -15.22 -1.18 9.34
N LEU A 50 -15.97 -0.20 9.84
CA LEU A 50 -17.30 -0.44 10.43
C LEU A 50 -18.29 -0.97 9.39
N GLN A 51 -18.26 -0.42 8.17
CA GLN A 51 -19.06 -0.89 7.04
C GLN A 51 -18.73 -2.35 6.68
N ALA A 52 -17.44 -2.69 6.58
CA ALA A 52 -16.97 -4.05 6.29
C ALA A 52 -17.56 -5.06 7.29
N ARG A 53 -17.43 -4.77 8.59
CA ARG A 53 -17.97 -5.63 9.65
C ARG A 53 -19.50 -5.70 9.62
N ALA A 54 -20.18 -4.57 9.47
CA ALA A 54 -21.64 -4.53 9.41
C ALA A 54 -22.21 -5.29 8.19
N GLY A 55 -21.44 -5.42 7.11
CA GLY A 55 -21.80 -6.21 5.93
C GLY A 55 -21.86 -7.73 6.15
N LEU A 56 -21.39 -8.24 7.29
CA LEU A 56 -21.46 -9.67 7.59
C LEU A 56 -22.89 -10.10 7.97
N PRO A 57 -23.37 -11.25 7.46
CA PRO A 57 -24.77 -11.65 7.57
C PRO A 57 -25.20 -12.11 8.97
N ALA A 58 -24.25 -12.45 9.86
CA ALA A 58 -24.54 -12.99 11.18
C ALA A 58 -23.76 -12.26 12.27
N ALA A 59 -24.44 -11.92 13.38
CA ALA A 59 -23.82 -11.26 14.53
C ALA A 59 -22.65 -12.05 15.13
N SER A 60 -22.69 -13.39 15.07
CA SER A 60 -21.59 -14.26 15.51
C SER A 60 -20.34 -14.12 14.65
N LEU A 61 -20.48 -13.83 13.35
CA LEU A 61 -19.33 -13.53 12.48
C LEU A 61 -18.81 -12.12 12.74
N GLN A 62 -19.70 -11.15 12.95
CA GLN A 62 -19.32 -9.79 13.31
C GLN A 62 -18.49 -9.75 14.60
N ALA A 63 -18.84 -10.57 15.59
CA ALA A 63 -18.13 -10.66 16.87
C ALA A 63 -16.70 -11.22 16.74
N ARG A 64 -16.38 -11.94 15.66
CA ARG A 64 -15.02 -12.42 15.37
C ARG A 64 -14.15 -11.37 14.69
N VAL A 65 -14.73 -10.25 14.27
CA VAL A 65 -14.03 -9.20 13.53
C VAL A 65 -13.67 -8.04 14.46
N GLN A 66 -12.37 -7.92 14.75
CA GLN A 66 -11.81 -6.76 15.44
C GLN A 66 -11.42 -5.69 14.44
N LEU A 67 -11.55 -4.43 14.87
CA LEU A 67 -11.22 -3.27 14.06
C LEU A 67 -10.08 -2.52 14.72
N LEU A 68 -9.00 -2.27 13.98
CA LEU A 68 -7.87 -1.47 14.40
C LEU A 68 -7.72 -0.30 13.43
N THR A 69 -7.90 0.92 13.95
CA THR A 69 -7.70 2.14 13.16
C THR A 69 -6.29 2.68 13.42
N CYS A 70 -5.39 2.57 12.44
CA CYS A 70 -4.00 3.01 12.60
C CYS A 70 -3.30 3.31 11.28
N ASP A 71 -2.19 4.06 11.37
CA ASP A 71 -1.26 4.27 10.27
C ASP A 71 -0.30 3.08 10.15
N LEU A 72 -0.45 2.31 9.05
CA LEU A 72 0.39 1.15 8.75
C LEU A 72 1.86 1.50 8.50
N THR A 73 2.18 2.77 8.22
CA THR A 73 3.56 3.22 8.02
C THR A 73 4.30 3.48 9.35
N GLY A 74 3.58 3.50 10.48
CA GLY A 74 4.17 3.85 11.78
C GLY A 74 4.48 5.35 11.91
N GLY A 75 3.71 6.22 11.25
CA GLY A 75 3.82 7.67 11.40
C GLY A 75 4.72 8.35 10.37
N VAL A 76 5.03 7.72 9.23
CA VAL A 76 5.96 8.28 8.23
C VAL A 76 5.48 9.63 7.71
N SER A 77 4.18 9.81 7.45
CA SER A 77 3.64 11.12 7.04
C SER A 77 3.87 12.19 8.10
N ALA A 78 3.66 11.88 9.38
CA ALA A 78 3.87 12.83 10.47
C ALA A 78 5.36 13.23 10.58
N LEU A 79 6.27 12.27 10.54
CA LEU A 79 7.72 12.49 10.56
C LEU A 79 8.20 13.33 9.38
N LEU A 80 7.67 13.07 8.18
CA LEU A 80 7.98 13.84 6.99
C LEU A 80 7.50 15.30 7.13
N GLN A 81 6.27 15.50 7.61
CA GLN A 81 5.70 16.83 7.84
C GLN A 81 6.49 17.63 8.88
N GLU A 82 6.94 17.02 9.96
CA GLU A 82 7.82 17.66 10.93
C GLU A 82 9.11 18.20 10.28
N ARG A 83 9.76 17.39 9.44
CA ARG A 83 10.96 17.80 8.72
C ARG A 83 10.69 18.93 7.72
N LEU A 84 9.56 18.88 7.01
CA LEU A 84 9.16 19.93 6.09
C LEU A 84 8.91 21.26 6.81
N ARG A 85 8.34 21.24 8.02
CA ARG A 85 8.12 22.46 8.82
C ARG A 85 9.41 23.18 9.19
N LEU A 86 10.50 22.45 9.38
CA LEU A 86 11.81 22.99 9.76
C LEU A 86 12.59 23.62 8.60
N LEU A 87 12.11 23.49 7.36
CA LEU A 87 12.81 24.06 6.21
C LEU A 87 12.76 25.60 6.20
N PRO A 88 13.83 26.29 5.76
CA PRO A 88 13.87 27.73 5.65
C PRO A 88 13.09 28.22 4.40
N TRP A 89 11.78 27.98 4.38
CA TRP A 89 10.90 28.19 3.21
C TRP A 89 11.05 29.57 2.59
N ARG A 90 11.16 30.64 3.38
CA ARG A 90 11.34 32.00 2.84
C ARG A 90 12.56 32.11 1.91
N LYS A 91 13.69 31.49 2.28
CA LYS A 91 14.91 31.46 1.45
C LYS A 91 14.74 30.56 0.23
N LEU A 92 14.20 29.36 0.44
CA LEU A 92 14.00 28.37 -0.63
C LEU A 92 13.02 28.86 -1.71
N VAL A 93 11.96 29.54 -1.30
CA VAL A 93 10.96 30.10 -2.21
C VAL A 93 11.59 31.16 -3.09
N GLN A 94 12.45 32.03 -2.55
CA GLN A 94 13.10 33.11 -3.30
C GLN A 94 14.25 32.62 -4.20
N GLY A 95 14.87 31.49 -3.86
CA GLY A 95 15.95 30.87 -4.62
C GLY A 95 15.51 30.12 -5.88
N GLU A 96 16.49 29.46 -6.49
CA GLU A 96 16.32 28.61 -7.67
C GLU A 96 15.57 27.31 -7.34
N ALA A 97 14.83 26.78 -8.31
CA ALA A 97 14.09 25.53 -8.17
C ALA A 97 15.00 24.35 -7.79
N SER A 98 16.21 24.27 -8.35
CA SER A 98 17.17 23.19 -8.05
C SER A 98 17.49 23.12 -6.55
N ALA A 99 17.78 24.26 -5.91
CA ALA A 99 18.10 24.30 -4.50
C ALA A 99 16.93 23.88 -3.60
N LEU A 100 15.68 24.19 -3.99
CA LEU A 100 14.48 23.69 -3.30
C LEU A 100 14.41 22.15 -3.41
N TRP A 101 14.53 21.60 -4.61
CA TRP A 101 14.38 20.17 -4.84
C TRP A 101 15.54 19.34 -4.28
N ASP A 102 16.77 19.86 -4.28
CA ASP A 102 17.90 19.25 -3.55
C ASP A 102 17.61 19.19 -2.05
N ARG A 103 17.02 20.25 -1.49
CA ARG A 103 16.66 20.25 -0.07
C ARG A 103 15.53 19.28 0.25
N LEU A 104 14.52 19.17 -0.61
CA LEU A 104 13.42 18.21 -0.45
C LEU A 104 13.90 16.77 -0.65
N ALA A 105 14.84 16.54 -1.56
CA ALA A 105 15.50 15.24 -1.73
C ALA A 105 16.21 14.81 -0.42
N ALA A 106 16.97 15.71 0.19
CA ALA A 106 17.61 15.46 1.49
C ALA A 106 16.58 15.18 2.59
N VAL A 107 15.43 15.87 2.60
CA VAL A 107 14.36 15.58 3.55
C VAL A 107 13.82 14.16 3.38
N LEU A 108 13.62 13.69 2.15
CA LEU A 108 13.15 12.32 1.88
C LEU A 108 14.17 11.27 2.33
N ASP A 109 15.45 11.48 2.03
CA ASP A 109 16.52 10.57 2.44
C ASP A 109 16.65 10.51 3.96
N ASP A 110 16.61 11.66 4.63
CA ASP A 110 16.76 11.73 6.09
C ASP A 110 15.48 11.35 6.84
N CYS A 111 14.32 11.30 6.17
CA CYS A 111 13.05 10.93 6.80
C CYS A 111 13.14 9.49 7.33
N PRO A 112 12.96 9.26 8.64
CA PRO A 112 12.94 7.90 9.18
C PRO A 112 11.75 7.14 8.61
N VAL A 113 11.99 5.88 8.26
CA VAL A 113 10.95 4.90 7.92
C VAL A 113 11.13 3.75 8.91
N PRO A 114 10.25 3.62 9.92
CA PRO A 114 10.32 2.51 10.87
C PRO A 114 10.28 1.17 10.14
N ASP A 115 11.23 0.29 10.42
CA ASP A 115 11.36 -1.00 9.73
C ASP A 115 11.66 -2.15 10.71
N PRO A 116 10.68 -3.05 11.00
CA PRO A 116 9.29 -2.94 10.61
C PRO A 116 8.55 -1.85 11.44
N PRO A 117 7.47 -1.26 10.91
CA PRO A 117 6.57 -0.40 11.66
C PRO A 117 6.08 -1.03 12.96
N GLN A 118 6.07 -0.25 14.04
CA GLN A 118 5.50 -0.64 15.33
C GLN A 118 4.07 -0.10 15.38
N ILE A 119 3.09 -1.01 15.42
CA ILE A 119 1.66 -0.65 15.42
C ILE A 119 1.07 -1.08 16.76
N GLU A 120 0.61 -0.10 17.55
CA GLU A 120 -0.07 -0.36 18.81
C GLU A 120 -1.37 -1.15 18.56
N GLY A 121 -1.61 -2.18 19.36
CA GLY A 121 -2.80 -3.04 19.22
C GLY A 121 -2.70 -4.11 18.12
N LEU A 122 -1.58 -4.18 17.39
CA LEU A 122 -1.32 -5.23 16.41
C LEU A 122 -0.18 -6.15 16.89
N PRO A 123 -0.49 -7.30 17.48
CA PRO A 123 0.54 -8.18 18.03
C PRO A 123 1.38 -8.84 16.94
N ARG A 124 2.62 -9.18 17.29
CA ARG A 124 3.62 -9.81 16.42
C ARG A 124 3.60 -11.32 16.59
N ALA A 125 3.87 -12.06 15.51
CA ALA A 125 3.97 -13.51 15.47
C ALA A 125 2.76 -14.22 16.09
N THR A 126 1.54 -13.72 15.84
CA THR A 126 0.29 -14.25 16.40
C THR A 126 -0.68 -14.77 15.36
N PHE A 127 -0.50 -14.42 14.09
CA PHE A 127 -1.46 -14.76 13.05
C PHE A 127 -0.94 -15.95 12.24
N GLY A 128 -1.82 -16.91 11.93
CA GLY A 128 -1.48 -17.95 10.95
C GLY A 128 -1.57 -17.45 9.51
N LEU A 129 -2.21 -16.30 9.29
CA LEU A 129 -2.36 -15.66 7.98
C LEU A 129 -2.38 -14.13 8.11
N ALA A 130 -1.53 -13.43 7.36
CA ALA A 130 -1.63 -12.00 7.15
C ALA A 130 -1.94 -11.67 5.68
N ILE A 131 -2.81 -10.70 5.46
CA ILE A 131 -3.28 -10.26 4.15
C ILE A 131 -2.96 -8.77 4.01
N SER A 132 -2.24 -8.37 2.97
CA SER A 132 -2.12 -6.97 2.55
C SER A 132 -3.00 -6.74 1.33
N SER A 133 -4.02 -5.90 1.46
CA SER A 133 -5.04 -5.69 0.42
C SER A 133 -4.86 -4.33 -0.26
N LEU A 134 -4.23 -4.30 -1.43
CA LEU A 134 -4.19 -3.14 -2.34
C LEU A 134 -3.83 -1.79 -1.70
N VAL A 135 -3.03 -1.81 -0.63
CA VAL A 135 -2.66 -0.62 0.15
C VAL A 135 -1.25 -0.13 -0.13
N LEU A 136 -0.39 -1.00 -0.68
CA LEU A 136 1.05 -0.75 -0.78
C LEU A 136 1.39 0.56 -1.49
N SER A 137 0.74 0.84 -2.62
CA SER A 137 1.00 2.06 -3.39
C SER A 137 0.62 3.32 -2.61
N GLN A 138 -0.40 3.24 -1.76
CA GLN A 138 -0.90 4.35 -0.94
C GLN A 138 0.09 4.70 0.18
N LEU A 139 0.75 3.69 0.78
CA LEU A 139 1.67 3.87 1.91
C LEU A 139 2.81 4.84 1.62
N PHE A 140 3.29 4.90 0.38
CA PHE A 140 4.31 5.87 -0.03
C PHE A 140 3.76 7.02 -0.89
N SER A 141 2.61 6.85 -1.55
CA SER A 141 2.06 7.90 -2.41
C SER A 141 1.51 9.06 -1.59
N TYR A 142 0.79 8.81 -0.50
CA TYR A 142 0.24 9.89 0.33
C TYR A 142 1.32 10.77 0.96
N PRO A 143 2.38 10.24 1.61
CA PRO A 143 3.48 11.09 2.10
C PRO A 143 4.13 11.95 1.01
N LEU A 144 4.30 11.40 -0.21
CA LEU A 144 4.88 12.15 -1.32
C LEU A 144 3.93 13.23 -1.86
N LEU A 145 2.63 12.96 -1.88
CA LEU A 145 1.61 13.95 -2.24
C LEU A 145 1.55 15.07 -1.19
N ASP A 146 1.59 14.75 0.10
CA ASP A 146 1.62 15.75 1.18
C ASP A 146 2.83 16.69 1.06
N LEU A 147 3.99 16.16 0.62
CA LEU A 147 5.17 16.97 0.31
C LEU A 147 4.90 17.92 -0.86
N LEU A 148 4.30 17.42 -1.95
CA LEU A 148 3.97 18.24 -3.12
C LEU A 148 2.91 19.30 -2.81
N ASP A 149 1.92 18.98 -1.98
CA ASP A 149 0.93 19.94 -1.50
C ASP A 149 1.58 21.05 -0.66
N THR A 150 2.57 20.69 0.16
CA THR A 150 3.37 21.69 0.90
C THR A 150 4.12 22.61 -0.05
N VAL A 151 4.71 22.06 -1.12
CA VAL A 151 5.37 22.86 -2.18
C VAL A 151 4.34 23.74 -2.91
N GLN A 152 3.17 23.22 -3.25
CA GLN A 152 2.11 24.00 -3.88
C GLN A 152 1.70 25.19 -3.02
N GLN A 153 1.53 24.99 -1.71
CA GLN A 153 1.13 26.04 -0.78
C GLN A 153 2.21 27.10 -0.56
N ARG A 154 3.49 26.70 -0.48
CA ARG A 154 4.58 27.59 -0.05
C ARG A 154 5.43 28.12 -1.20
N ALA A 155 5.60 27.33 -2.26
CA ALA A 155 6.56 27.52 -3.33
C ALA A 155 5.96 27.18 -4.71
N ALA A 156 4.68 27.52 -4.94
CA ALA A 156 3.90 27.15 -6.13
C ALA A 156 4.64 27.35 -7.46
N ARG A 157 5.43 28.42 -7.59
CA ARG A 157 6.21 28.75 -8.79
C ARG A 157 7.20 27.66 -9.24
N HIS A 158 7.61 26.80 -8.31
CA HIS A 158 8.57 25.73 -8.56
C HIS A 158 7.89 24.38 -8.83
N LEU A 159 6.57 24.26 -8.59
CA LEU A 159 5.81 23.05 -8.84
C LEU A 159 5.84 22.67 -10.34
N GLY A 160 5.91 21.39 -10.63
CA GLY A 160 6.07 20.84 -11.98
C GLY A 160 7.53 20.62 -12.39
N THR A 161 8.49 21.31 -11.77
CA THR A 161 9.91 21.13 -12.11
C THR A 161 10.55 19.91 -11.46
N GLN A 162 9.88 19.27 -10.48
CA GLN A 162 10.37 18.05 -9.82
C GLN A 162 10.57 16.88 -10.78
N GLU A 163 9.75 16.79 -11.83
CA GLU A 163 9.83 15.73 -12.85
C GLU A 163 11.07 15.83 -13.74
N ARG A 164 11.84 16.92 -13.61
CA ARG A 164 13.12 17.10 -14.31
C ARG A 164 14.30 17.09 -13.34
N HIS A 165 14.04 17.06 -12.03
CA HIS A 165 15.08 17.15 -11.02
C HIS A 165 15.57 15.77 -10.58
N ARG A 166 16.67 15.31 -11.18
CA ARG A 166 17.22 13.96 -11.00
C ARG A 166 17.39 13.55 -9.53
N ARG A 167 18.02 14.40 -8.70
CA ARG A 167 18.31 14.08 -7.30
C ARG A 167 17.05 13.86 -6.46
N TYR A 168 15.99 14.59 -6.78
CA TYR A 168 14.68 14.44 -6.12
C TYR A 168 14.01 13.14 -6.55
N GLN A 169 14.08 12.80 -7.84
CA GLN A 169 13.53 11.53 -8.33
C GLN A 169 14.22 10.34 -7.68
N GLU A 170 15.54 10.35 -7.59
CA GLU A 170 16.32 9.30 -6.92
C GLU A 170 15.93 9.17 -5.44
N ALA A 171 15.86 10.28 -4.69
CA ALA A 171 15.41 10.28 -3.29
C ALA A 171 13.99 9.74 -3.13
N ALA A 172 13.06 10.17 -4.00
CA ALA A 172 11.68 9.71 -3.96
C ALA A 172 11.58 8.21 -4.30
N GLN A 173 12.40 7.69 -5.21
CA GLN A 173 12.43 6.25 -5.49
C GLN A 173 12.99 5.46 -4.30
N HIS A 174 14.09 5.92 -3.70
CA HIS A 174 14.65 5.30 -2.50
C HIS A 174 13.64 5.31 -1.34
N PHE A 175 12.96 6.43 -1.12
CA PHE A 175 11.92 6.55 -0.11
C PHE A 175 10.81 5.50 -0.32
N ARG A 176 10.30 5.35 -1.55
CA ARG A 176 9.30 4.31 -1.89
C ARG A 176 9.79 2.91 -1.55
N LEU A 177 11.02 2.58 -1.93
CA LEU A 177 11.60 1.26 -1.67
C LEU A 177 11.72 0.96 -0.17
N ARG A 178 12.13 1.93 0.65
CA ARG A 178 12.18 1.75 2.11
C ARG A 178 10.81 1.51 2.71
N VAL A 179 9.78 2.26 2.29
CA VAL A 179 8.40 2.07 2.77
C VAL A 179 7.86 0.71 2.35
N ILE A 180 8.14 0.28 1.12
CA ILE A 180 7.77 -1.07 0.64
C ILE A 180 8.45 -2.14 1.50
N ALA A 181 9.78 -2.08 1.67
CA ALA A 181 10.52 -3.04 2.47
C ALA A 181 9.98 -3.13 3.90
N ALA A 182 9.74 -1.98 4.53
CA ALA A 182 9.16 -1.88 5.87
C ALA A 182 7.78 -2.56 5.98
N HIS A 183 6.91 -2.39 4.97
CA HIS A 183 5.62 -3.07 4.93
C HIS A 183 5.74 -4.59 4.73
N LEU A 184 6.69 -5.05 3.90
CA LEU A 184 6.95 -6.49 3.75
C LEU A 184 7.49 -7.09 5.07
N HIS A 185 8.35 -6.38 5.78
CA HIS A 185 8.82 -6.80 7.10
C HIS A 185 7.71 -6.77 8.15
N LEU A 186 6.77 -5.82 8.10
CA LEU A 186 5.57 -5.85 8.94
C LEU A 186 4.79 -7.13 8.70
N LEU A 187 4.48 -7.46 7.45
CA LEU A 187 3.75 -8.69 7.10
C LEU A 187 4.44 -9.95 7.64
N ARG A 188 5.77 -10.01 7.50
CA ARG A 188 6.59 -11.10 8.06
C ARG A 188 6.46 -11.17 9.58
N ASP A 189 6.57 -10.04 10.27
CA ASP A 189 6.56 -9.96 11.74
C ASP A 189 5.17 -10.23 12.35
N LEU A 190 4.09 -10.15 11.58
CA LEU A 190 2.73 -10.45 12.06
C LEU A 190 2.45 -11.95 12.18
N VAL A 191 3.05 -12.76 11.32
CA VAL A 191 2.71 -14.18 11.25
C VAL A 191 3.63 -15.04 12.10
N GLU A 192 3.06 -16.13 12.63
CA GLU A 192 3.84 -17.18 13.28
C GLU A 192 4.85 -17.81 12.31
N PRO A 193 5.93 -18.45 12.80
CA PRO A 193 6.81 -19.25 11.94
C PRO A 193 6.02 -20.28 11.12
N GLY A 194 6.18 -20.26 9.79
CA GLY A 194 5.40 -21.08 8.86
C GLY A 194 4.02 -20.52 8.50
N GLY A 195 3.64 -19.37 9.06
CA GLY A 195 2.46 -18.61 8.71
C GLY A 195 2.48 -18.09 7.27
N LEU A 196 1.28 -17.88 6.73
CA LEU A 196 1.09 -17.53 5.33
C LEU A 196 0.86 -16.04 5.15
N ILE A 197 1.34 -15.52 4.02
CA ILE A 197 1.13 -14.15 3.58
C ILE A 197 0.34 -14.16 2.28
N VAL A 198 -0.68 -13.31 2.19
CA VAL A 198 -1.31 -12.92 0.93
C VAL A 198 -1.03 -11.46 0.68
N LEU A 199 -0.25 -11.15 -0.35
CA LEU A 199 0.06 -9.78 -0.75
C LEU A 199 -0.64 -9.47 -2.07
N LEU A 200 -1.58 -8.53 -2.04
CA LEU A 200 -2.19 -7.94 -3.22
C LEU A 200 -1.65 -6.53 -3.41
N SER A 201 -1.13 -6.23 -4.61
CA SER A 201 -0.68 -4.88 -4.95
C SER A 201 -1.08 -4.54 -6.38
N ASP A 202 -1.63 -3.35 -6.56
CA ASP A 202 -1.62 -2.63 -7.81
C ASP A 202 -0.15 -2.30 -8.18
N VAL A 203 0.25 -2.65 -9.40
CA VAL A 203 1.62 -2.42 -9.89
C VAL A 203 1.68 -1.43 -11.04
N ARG A 204 0.57 -1.25 -11.74
CA ARG A 204 0.42 -0.31 -12.86
C ARG A 204 -1.01 0.19 -12.92
N GLY A 205 -1.18 1.49 -13.08
CA GLY A 205 -2.46 2.10 -13.41
C GLY A 205 -2.56 2.34 -14.91
N PHE A 206 -3.75 2.24 -15.48
CA PHE A 206 -3.98 2.57 -16.87
C PHE A 206 -5.30 3.30 -17.10
N LEU A 207 -5.28 4.22 -18.06
CA LEU A 207 -6.47 4.85 -18.62
C LEU A 207 -6.76 4.26 -20.00
N PHE A 208 -8.03 4.02 -20.30
CA PHE A 208 -8.47 3.48 -21.57
C PHE A 208 -9.72 4.20 -22.08
N LYS A 209 -9.87 4.31 -23.41
CA LYS A 209 -11.10 4.81 -24.05
C LYS A 209 -11.70 3.69 -24.90
N GLU A 210 -13.01 3.72 -25.12
CA GLU A 210 -13.59 2.91 -26.19
C GLU A 210 -12.92 3.31 -27.51
N GLY A 211 -12.33 2.31 -28.19
CA GLY A 211 -11.79 2.51 -29.52
C GLY A 211 -12.90 2.29 -30.55
N GLU A 212 -12.90 3.07 -31.63
CA GLU A 212 -13.61 2.64 -32.84
C GLU A 212 -12.95 1.36 -33.36
N MET A 213 -13.72 0.29 -33.59
CA MET A 213 -13.20 -1.01 -34.05
C MET A 213 -12.39 -0.92 -35.35
N SER A 214 -12.52 0.18 -36.10
CA SER A 214 -11.82 0.48 -37.34
C SER A 214 -10.34 0.86 -37.17
N GLN A 215 -9.85 1.19 -35.96
CA GLN A 215 -8.49 1.74 -35.75
C GLN A 215 -7.58 0.96 -34.77
N GLY A 216 -7.83 -0.33 -34.52
CA GLY A 216 -6.84 -1.19 -33.86
C GLY A 216 -6.92 -1.29 -32.34
N GLY A 217 -8.09 -1.03 -31.75
CA GLY A 217 -8.38 -1.32 -30.34
C GLY A 217 -8.27 -0.12 -29.39
N PRO A 218 -8.52 -0.32 -28.08
CA PRO A 218 -8.53 0.76 -27.10
C PRO A 218 -7.15 1.38 -26.91
N VAL A 219 -7.06 2.71 -27.00
CA VAL A 219 -5.83 3.47 -26.68
C VAL A 219 -5.60 3.42 -25.17
N ARG A 220 -4.52 2.77 -24.74
CA ARG A 220 -4.13 2.63 -23.33
C ARG A 220 -2.97 3.55 -22.98
N ARG A 221 -3.08 4.26 -21.86
CA ARG A 221 -1.98 5.03 -21.23
C ARG A 221 -1.67 4.44 -19.88
N GLU A 222 -0.42 4.08 -19.66
CA GLU A 222 0.01 3.33 -18.48
C GLU A 222 0.95 4.14 -17.59
N LEU A 223 0.87 3.91 -16.28
CA LEU A 223 1.73 4.52 -15.27
C LEU A 223 2.15 3.44 -14.25
N PRO A 224 3.45 3.20 -14.02
CA PRO A 224 3.89 2.32 -12.96
C PRO A 224 3.51 2.90 -11.59
N LEU A 225 2.94 2.07 -10.71
CA LEU A 225 2.52 2.46 -9.37
C LEU A 225 3.53 2.05 -8.30
N VAL A 226 4.27 0.96 -8.54
CA VAL A 226 5.38 0.52 -7.68
C VAL A 226 6.69 0.51 -8.46
N PRO A 227 7.86 0.69 -7.79
CA PRO A 227 9.16 0.53 -8.43
C PRO A 227 9.37 -0.91 -8.94
N TYR A 228 10.11 -1.11 -10.03
CA TYR A 228 10.41 -2.45 -10.56
C TYR A 228 11.10 -3.37 -9.54
N ALA A 229 11.91 -2.83 -8.63
CA ALA A 229 12.55 -3.62 -7.57
C ALA A 229 11.57 -4.24 -6.57
N PHE A 230 10.28 -3.84 -6.57
CA PHE A 230 9.23 -4.46 -5.75
C PHE A 230 9.16 -5.97 -5.94
N PHE A 231 9.24 -6.46 -7.18
CA PHE A 231 9.14 -7.88 -7.50
C PHE A 231 10.29 -8.70 -6.90
N ASP A 232 11.48 -8.11 -6.81
CA ASP A 232 12.66 -8.73 -6.22
C ASP A 232 12.58 -8.68 -4.69
N LEU A 233 12.15 -7.54 -4.12
CA LEU A 233 11.94 -7.40 -2.67
C LEU A 233 10.99 -8.47 -2.11
N VAL A 234 9.85 -8.72 -2.79
CA VAL A 234 8.91 -9.78 -2.37
C VAL A 234 9.60 -11.15 -2.30
N ARG A 235 10.43 -11.49 -3.28
CA ARG A 235 11.15 -12.77 -3.35
C ARG A 235 12.34 -12.85 -2.39
N GLN A 236 12.92 -11.71 -2.02
CA GLN A 236 13.97 -11.62 -1.01
C GLN A 236 13.39 -11.75 0.40
N THR A 237 12.19 -11.22 0.65
CA THR A 237 11.55 -11.29 1.97
C THR A 237 10.82 -12.63 2.19
N PHE A 238 10.24 -13.22 1.15
CA PHE A 238 9.38 -14.41 1.29
C PHE A 238 9.70 -15.53 0.30
N THR A 239 9.33 -16.76 0.69
CA THR A 239 9.22 -17.87 -0.26
C THR A 239 7.85 -17.80 -0.95
N VAL A 240 7.83 -17.46 -2.24
CA VAL A 240 6.59 -17.35 -3.03
C VAL A 240 6.08 -18.74 -3.40
N LEU A 241 4.87 -19.06 -2.97
CA LEU A 241 4.17 -20.32 -3.24
C LEU A 241 3.29 -20.25 -4.49
N ALA A 242 2.73 -19.07 -4.78
CA ALA A 242 1.98 -18.78 -6.00
C ALA A 242 2.03 -17.29 -6.33
N GLU A 243 2.04 -16.96 -7.63
CA GLU A 243 1.89 -15.61 -8.17
C GLU A 243 0.75 -15.62 -9.19
N ARG A 244 -0.12 -14.60 -9.15
CA ARG A 244 -1.14 -14.36 -10.18
C ARG A 244 -1.16 -12.89 -10.55
N ARG A 245 -1.54 -12.60 -11.79
CA ARG A 245 -1.75 -11.25 -12.30
C ARG A 245 -3.11 -11.15 -12.98
N TRP A 246 -3.77 -10.01 -12.80
CA TRP A 246 -5.04 -9.72 -13.45
C TRP A 246 -5.22 -8.21 -13.61
N GLU A 247 -6.16 -7.83 -14.48
CA GLU A 247 -6.60 -6.44 -14.60
C GLU A 247 -7.84 -6.23 -13.72
N TRP A 248 -7.85 -5.14 -12.97
CA TRP A 248 -9.00 -4.67 -12.22
C TRP A 248 -9.48 -3.34 -12.79
N LEU A 249 -10.70 -3.31 -13.34
CA LEU A 249 -11.31 -2.09 -13.86
C LEU A 249 -12.04 -1.39 -12.70
N SER A 250 -11.65 -0.15 -12.39
CA SER A 250 -12.38 0.65 -11.41
C SER A 250 -13.56 1.38 -12.05
N ASP A 251 -13.34 1.92 -13.24
CA ASP A 251 -14.30 2.76 -13.94
C ASP A 251 -14.38 2.37 -15.41
N LEU A 252 -15.60 2.21 -15.91
CA LEU A 252 -15.83 2.04 -17.33
C LEU A 252 -15.75 3.40 -18.05
N PRO A 253 -15.27 3.44 -19.29
CA PRO A 253 -15.20 4.68 -20.08
C PRO A 253 -16.61 5.21 -20.34
N THR A 254 -16.71 6.54 -20.42
CA THR A 254 -17.91 7.25 -20.88
C THR A 254 -17.53 8.16 -22.04
N ALA A 255 -18.53 8.74 -22.72
CA ALA A 255 -18.29 9.71 -23.79
C ALA A 255 -17.42 10.90 -23.35
N GLU A 256 -17.47 11.26 -22.06
CA GLU A 256 -16.76 12.42 -21.50
C GLU A 256 -15.44 12.05 -20.82
N ARG A 257 -15.25 10.80 -20.39
CA ARG A 257 -14.13 10.40 -19.52
C ARG A 257 -13.55 9.05 -19.91
N PRO A 258 -12.21 8.90 -19.94
CA PRO A 258 -11.61 7.59 -20.10
C PRO A 258 -11.95 6.70 -18.90
N GLY A 259 -12.06 5.40 -19.15
CA GLY A 259 -12.11 4.38 -18.11
C GLY A 259 -10.75 4.26 -17.42
N ARG A 260 -10.77 3.63 -16.25
CA ARG A 260 -9.59 3.43 -15.41
C ARG A 260 -9.50 1.98 -14.96
N GLY A 261 -8.29 1.45 -14.99
CA GLY A 261 -8.00 0.14 -14.44
C GLY A 261 -6.58 0.04 -13.89
N TYR A 262 -6.31 -1.09 -13.26
CA TYR A 262 -5.07 -1.40 -12.58
C TYR A 262 -4.61 -2.80 -12.97
N GLU A 263 -3.33 -2.97 -13.27
CA GLU A 263 -2.70 -4.28 -13.22
C GLU A 263 -2.42 -4.60 -11.76
N VAL A 264 -2.97 -5.73 -11.29
CA VAL A 264 -2.80 -6.21 -9.92
C VAL A 264 -1.98 -7.49 -9.96
N VAL A 265 -1.02 -7.60 -9.05
CA VAL A 265 -0.32 -8.85 -8.73
C VAL A 265 -0.76 -9.34 -7.35
N GLY A 266 -0.98 -10.64 -7.26
CA GLY A 266 -1.28 -11.35 -6.03
C GLY A 266 -0.23 -12.41 -5.76
N TYR A 267 0.35 -12.37 -4.56
CA TYR A 267 1.26 -13.40 -4.06
C TYR A 267 0.59 -14.19 -2.94
N LEU A 268 0.77 -15.51 -2.98
CA LEU A 268 0.69 -16.36 -1.81
C LEU A 268 2.12 -16.75 -1.44
N ALA A 269 2.51 -16.50 -0.21
CA ALA A 269 3.87 -16.67 0.25
C ALA A 269 3.93 -17.21 1.68
N VAL A 270 5.11 -17.69 2.07
CA VAL A 270 5.42 -18.15 3.44
C VAL A 270 6.70 -17.46 3.91
N VAL A 271 6.77 -17.21 5.21
CA VAL A 271 8.01 -16.72 5.84
C VAL A 271 9.04 -17.86 5.85
N PRO A 272 10.25 -17.65 5.33
CA PRO A 272 11.30 -18.66 5.38
C PRO A 272 11.57 -19.11 6.82
N ALA A 273 11.79 -20.41 7.03
CA ALA A 273 12.34 -20.88 8.30
C ALA A 273 13.74 -20.24 8.48
N THR A 274 13.95 -19.59 9.62
CA THR A 274 15.25 -19.02 10.00
C THR A 274 16.12 -20.08 10.66
#